data_AF-A0A7L2AW53-F1
#
_entry.id   AF-A0A7L2AW53-F1
#
_cell.length_a   1.000
_cell.length_b   1.000
_cell.length_c   1.000
_cell.angle_alpha   90.00
_cell.angle_beta   90.00
_cell.angle_gamma   90.00
#
_symmetry.space_group_name_H-M   'P 1'
#
loop_
_entity.id
_entity.type
_entity.pdbx_description
1 polymer ?
#
loop_
_entity_poly.entity_id
_entity_poly.type
_entity_poly.pdbx_seq_one_letter_code
_entity_poly.pdbx_strand_id
1 'polypeptide(L)'
;EKQVFQLRAHMYQARSLFAADSSGLSDPFARVFFISQSQCTEVLNETLCPTWDQLLVFDNLELYGEAHEMRDDPPIIVIEIYDQDTVGKADFMGRTFAKPVVKMSDEHYCPPRFPPQLEYYQIYRGNSTAGDLLAAFELLQIGPGGKSDLPPIDGPTDMDRGPILPVPLGIRPVLSKYRVEVDRPRVDIECAGKGVQSALIQNYKKNPNFSTLVKWFEVDLPENELLHPPLNIRVVDCRAFGRYTLVGSHAVSSLRRFIYRPPDKKAQHWNMTG
;
A
#
# COMPACT_ATOMS: atom_id res chain seq x y z
N GLU A 1 29.92 16.59 -16.37
CA GLU A 1 30.31 17.55 -15.30
C GLU A 1 29.75 17.10 -13.94
N LYS A 2 30.14 17.71 -12.81
CA LYS A 2 29.52 17.45 -11.49
C LYS A 2 28.28 18.33 -11.34
N GLN A 3 27.15 17.72 -10.99
CA GLN A 3 25.88 18.39 -10.77
C GLN A 3 25.35 18.04 -9.37
N VAL A 4 24.71 19.00 -8.69
CA VAL A 4 24.16 18.81 -7.34
C VAL A 4 22.65 18.92 -7.40
N PHE A 5 21.95 17.97 -6.78
CA PHE A 5 20.50 17.89 -6.77
C PHE A 5 19.93 17.69 -5.37
N GLN A 6 18.63 17.99 -5.24
CA GLN A 6 17.77 17.54 -4.15
C GLN A 6 16.65 16.67 -4.75
N LEU A 7 16.45 15.46 -4.22
CA LEU A 7 15.27 14.65 -4.54
C LEU A 7 14.22 14.88 -3.45
N ARG A 8 12.98 15.14 -3.88
CA ARG A 8 11.80 15.15 -3.01
C ARG A 8 10.91 13.96 -3.39
N ALA A 9 10.69 13.08 -2.43
CA ALA A 9 9.76 11.97 -2.56
C ALA A 9 8.50 12.28 -1.74
N HIS A 10 7.41 12.57 -2.43
CA HIS A 10 6.10 12.89 -1.86
C HIS A 10 5.31 11.59 -1.70
N MET A 11 5.49 10.92 -0.56
CA MET A 11 4.93 9.62 -0.23
C MET A 11 3.54 9.79 0.39
N TYR A 12 2.48 9.63 -0.41
CA TYR A 12 1.13 9.93 0.06
C TYR A 12 0.43 8.72 0.69
N GLN A 13 0.09 7.69 -0.09
CA GLN A 13 -0.59 6.50 0.44
C GLN A 13 -0.21 5.24 -0.35
N ALA A 14 -0.47 4.08 0.21
CA ALA A 14 -0.57 2.83 -0.55
C ALA A 14 -1.95 2.19 -0.32
N ARG A 15 -2.34 1.27 -1.22
CA ARG A 15 -3.59 0.52 -1.10
C ARG A 15 -3.42 -0.93 -1.51
N SER A 16 -4.26 -1.79 -0.94
CA SER A 16 -4.34 -3.21 -1.29
C SER A 16 -3.01 -3.93 -1.11
N LEU A 17 -2.26 -3.56 -0.06
CA LEU A 17 -1.06 -4.28 0.34
C LEU A 17 -1.43 -5.70 0.80
N PHE A 18 -0.47 -6.64 0.72
CA PHE A 18 -0.65 -7.98 1.26
C PHE A 18 -0.61 -7.96 2.78
N ALA A 19 -1.48 -8.74 3.43
CA ALA A 19 -1.32 -9.06 4.84
C ALA A 19 -0.11 -9.97 5.04
N ALA A 20 0.89 -9.51 5.77
CA ALA A 20 2.02 -10.34 6.21
C ALA A 20 1.79 -10.92 7.61
N ASP A 21 1.02 -10.24 8.47
CA ASP A 21 0.73 -10.71 9.82
C ASP A 21 -0.37 -11.78 9.88
N SER A 22 -0.31 -12.57 10.96
CA SER A 22 -1.38 -13.52 11.32
C SER A 22 -2.73 -12.87 11.62
N SER A 23 -2.75 -11.57 11.92
CA SER A 23 -3.98 -10.76 12.11
C SER A 23 -4.76 -10.56 10.81
N GLY A 24 -4.13 -10.80 9.65
CA GLY A 24 -4.68 -10.44 8.35
C GLY A 24 -4.46 -8.97 7.98
N LEU A 25 -3.61 -8.24 8.71
CA LEU A 25 -3.16 -6.87 8.44
C LEU A 25 -1.62 -6.85 8.36
N SER A 26 -1.04 -5.65 8.40
CA SER A 26 0.40 -5.38 8.41
C SER A 26 0.65 -4.03 9.09
N ASP A 27 1.90 -3.78 9.49
CA ASP A 27 2.45 -2.52 9.97
C ASP A 27 3.36 -1.87 8.90
N PRO A 28 2.80 -1.38 7.76
CA PRO A 28 3.62 -1.00 6.61
C PRO A 28 4.42 0.30 6.78
N PHE A 29 5.65 0.29 6.25
CA PHE A 29 6.44 1.47 5.91
C PHE A 29 7.09 1.35 4.54
N ALA A 30 7.38 2.48 3.91
CA ALA A 30 8.10 2.55 2.65
C ALA A 30 9.55 2.98 2.88
N ARG A 31 10.47 2.37 2.14
CA ARG A 31 11.88 2.75 2.07
C ARG A 31 12.23 3.15 0.65
N VAL A 32 12.61 4.41 0.49
CA VAL A 32 12.95 5.01 -0.80
C VAL A 32 14.47 5.04 -0.92
N PHE A 33 14.99 4.51 -2.01
CA PHE A 33 16.41 4.50 -2.35
C PHE A 33 16.64 5.36 -3.58
N PHE A 34 17.66 6.21 -3.50
CA PHE A 34 18.12 6.98 -4.64
C PHE A 34 19.63 7.18 -4.54
N ILE A 35 20.35 6.72 -5.57
CA ILE A 35 21.81 6.76 -5.64
C ILE A 35 22.44 6.06 -4.44
N SER A 36 23.03 6.80 -3.51
CA SER A 36 23.75 6.33 -2.33
C SER A 36 22.97 6.52 -1.04
N GLN A 37 21.76 7.09 -1.12
CA GLN A 37 20.96 7.44 0.05
C GLN A 37 19.68 6.62 0.10
N SER A 38 19.20 6.39 1.32
CA SER A 38 17.89 5.81 1.58
C SER A 38 17.21 6.53 2.73
N GLN A 39 15.89 6.72 2.64
CA GLN A 39 15.06 7.22 3.74
C GLN A 39 13.79 6.37 3.86
N CYS A 40 13.20 6.36 5.05
CA CYS A 40 11.98 5.62 5.34
C CYS A 40 10.85 6.58 5.71
N THR A 41 9.63 6.20 5.36
CA THR A 41 8.43 6.78 5.97
C THR A 41 8.26 6.25 7.40
N GLU A 42 7.31 6.82 8.13
CA GLU A 42 6.81 6.19 9.36
C GLU A 42 6.19 4.82 9.10
N VAL A 43 6.19 4.02 10.16
CA VAL A 43 5.45 2.77 10.28
C VAL A 43 4.03 3.10 10.72
N LEU A 44 3.03 2.61 9.99
CA LEU A 44 1.63 2.74 10.36
C LEU A 44 1.08 1.36 10.73
N ASN A 45 0.54 1.21 11.93
CA ASN A 45 0.17 -0.09 12.44
C ASN A 45 -1.18 -0.59 11.89
N GLU A 46 -1.31 -1.91 11.75
CA GLU A 46 -2.53 -2.67 11.45
C GLU A 46 -3.33 -2.10 10.25
N THR A 47 -2.70 -1.91 9.10
CA THR A 47 -3.34 -1.41 7.89
C THR A 47 -2.77 -1.99 6.60
N LEU A 48 -3.65 -2.24 5.61
CA LEU A 48 -3.28 -2.58 4.23
C LEU A 48 -3.43 -1.39 3.27
N CYS A 49 -3.86 -0.24 3.79
CA CYS A 49 -4.09 1.00 3.05
C CYS A 49 -3.47 2.20 3.82
N PRO A 50 -2.14 2.20 4.06
CA PRO A 50 -1.49 3.26 4.80
C PRO A 50 -1.60 4.59 4.06
N THR A 51 -1.87 5.67 4.79
CA THR A 51 -1.71 7.06 4.31
C THR A 51 -0.61 7.69 5.14
N TRP A 52 0.62 7.70 4.60
CA TRP A 52 1.75 8.32 5.26
C TRP A 52 1.64 9.84 5.21
N ASP A 53 1.31 10.40 4.04
CA ASP A 53 1.31 11.85 3.78
C ASP A 53 2.65 12.50 4.17
N GLN A 54 3.77 11.91 3.75
CA GLN A 54 5.12 12.33 4.13
C GLN A 54 5.99 12.75 2.94
N LEU A 55 6.74 13.82 3.12
CA LEU A 55 7.79 14.28 2.23
C LEU A 55 9.15 13.83 2.76
N LEU A 56 9.85 13.00 1.99
CA LEU A 56 11.24 12.62 2.24
C LEU A 56 12.16 13.49 1.37
N VAL A 57 13.16 14.12 1.98
CA VAL A 57 14.07 15.07 1.33
C VAL A 57 15.48 14.52 1.32
N PHE A 58 15.98 14.17 0.14
CA PHE A 58 17.34 13.69 -0.08
C PHE A 58 18.19 14.85 -0.57
N ASP A 59 19.11 15.28 0.27
CA ASP A 59 19.93 16.46 0.04
C ASP A 59 21.33 16.12 -0.48
N ASN A 60 21.95 17.10 -1.13
CA ASN A 60 23.36 17.04 -1.57
C ASN A 60 23.65 15.81 -2.44
N LEU A 61 22.73 15.49 -3.37
CA LEU A 61 22.90 14.38 -4.29
C LEU A 61 23.85 14.80 -5.40
N GLU A 62 25.02 14.16 -5.46
CA GLU A 62 26.02 14.41 -6.49
C GLU A 62 25.83 13.44 -7.65
N LEU A 63 25.50 13.98 -8.82
CA LEU A 63 25.39 13.22 -10.06
C LEU A 63 26.48 13.68 -11.03
N TYR A 64 27.05 12.73 -11.78
CA TYR A 64 28.09 12.99 -12.77
C TYR A 64 27.55 12.70 -14.18
N GLY A 65 27.66 13.67 -15.08
CA GLY A 65 27.17 13.57 -16.45
C GLY A 65 26.80 14.92 -17.04
N GLU A 66 26.21 14.91 -18.23
CA GLU A 66 25.69 16.12 -18.87
C GLU A 66 24.31 16.48 -18.32
N ALA A 67 24.08 17.76 -18.08
CA ALA A 67 22.87 18.27 -17.45
C ALA A 67 21.60 17.89 -18.23
N HIS A 68 21.67 17.92 -19.57
CA HIS A 68 20.54 17.58 -20.45
C HIS A 68 20.20 16.08 -20.40
N GLU A 69 21.22 15.22 -20.38
CA GLU A 69 21.03 13.77 -20.27
C GLU A 69 20.35 13.40 -18.96
N MET A 70 20.74 14.04 -17.85
CA MET A 70 20.10 13.83 -16.55
C MET A 70 18.65 14.30 -16.51
N ARG A 71 18.32 15.35 -17.27
CA ARG A 71 16.95 15.85 -17.35
C ARG A 71 16.05 14.88 -18.11
N ASP A 72 16.55 14.32 -19.20
CA ASP A 72 15.76 13.49 -20.11
C ASP A 72 15.73 12.02 -19.68
N ASP A 73 16.79 11.51 -19.05
CA ASP A 73 16.85 10.16 -18.46
C ASP A 73 17.50 10.16 -17.06
N PRO A 74 16.76 10.63 -16.03
CA PRO A 74 17.26 10.62 -14.66
C PRO A 74 17.43 9.20 -14.10
N PRO A 75 18.31 9.02 -13.10
CA PRO A 75 18.40 7.77 -12.34
C PRO A 75 17.04 7.33 -11.79
N ILE A 76 16.82 6.01 -11.76
CA ILE A 76 15.56 5.42 -11.28
C ILE A 76 15.53 5.42 -9.74
N ILE A 77 14.39 5.78 -9.18
CA ILE A 77 14.09 5.65 -7.75
C ILE A 77 13.57 4.24 -7.49
N VAL A 78 14.11 3.59 -6.47
CA VAL A 78 13.61 2.29 -6.01
C VAL A 78 12.81 2.51 -4.73
N ILE A 79 11.59 1.99 -4.68
CA ILE A 79 10.73 2.08 -3.51
C ILE A 79 10.39 0.67 -3.06
N GLU A 80 10.72 0.35 -1.82
CA GLU A 80 10.41 -0.94 -1.20
C GLU A 80 9.41 -0.75 -0.06
N ILE A 81 8.42 -1.63 0.00
CA ILE A 81 7.43 -1.66 1.07
C ILE A 81 7.75 -2.84 1.98
N TYR A 82 7.73 -2.57 3.28
CA TYR A 82 8.04 -3.52 4.33
C TYR A 82 6.95 -3.54 5.39
N ASP A 83 6.77 -4.69 6.01
CA ASP A 83 5.97 -4.90 7.20
C ASP A 83 6.89 -4.88 8.43
N GLN A 84 6.55 -4.11 9.47
CA GLN A 84 7.38 -3.99 10.66
C GLN A 84 6.83 -4.85 11.80
N ASP A 85 7.30 -6.09 11.87
CA ASP A 85 6.95 -6.99 12.98
C ASP A 85 7.36 -6.40 14.35
N THR A 86 6.53 -6.65 15.36
CA THR A 86 6.79 -6.26 16.76
C THR A 86 8.08 -6.89 17.29
N VAL A 87 8.44 -8.09 16.81
CA VAL A 87 9.65 -8.81 17.19
C VAL A 87 10.28 -9.42 15.95
N GLY A 88 11.36 -8.84 15.44
CA GLY A 88 12.12 -9.42 14.34
C GLY A 88 12.62 -8.41 13.32
N LYS A 89 12.97 -8.93 12.14
CA LYS A 89 13.37 -8.13 10.99
C LYS A 89 12.13 -7.82 10.17
N ALA A 90 12.03 -6.58 9.67
CA ALA A 90 10.94 -6.19 8.80
C ALA A 90 10.83 -7.10 7.55
N ASP A 91 9.59 -7.49 7.26
CA ASP A 91 9.24 -8.44 6.21
C ASP A 91 9.02 -7.72 4.87
N PHE A 92 9.67 -8.21 3.81
CA PHE A 92 9.56 -7.57 2.50
C PHE A 92 8.19 -7.85 1.86
N MET A 93 7.41 -6.79 1.63
CA MET A 93 6.06 -6.88 1.05
C MET A 93 6.08 -6.71 -0.47
N GLY A 94 6.97 -5.88 -1.00
CA GLY A 94 7.10 -5.65 -2.43
C GLY A 94 7.91 -4.42 -2.79
N ARG A 95 8.10 -4.19 -4.08
CA ARG A 95 8.89 -3.08 -4.62
C ARG A 95 8.23 -2.48 -5.84
N THR A 96 8.46 -1.19 -6.05
CA THR A 96 8.19 -0.50 -7.31
C THR A 96 9.34 0.43 -7.69
N PHE A 97 9.24 1.02 -8.89
CA PHE A 97 10.25 1.90 -9.46
C PHE A 97 9.58 3.17 -9.98
N ALA A 98 10.25 4.31 -9.84
CA ALA A 98 9.76 5.59 -10.35
C ALA A 98 10.87 6.38 -11.04
N LYS A 99 10.50 7.20 -12.02
CA LYS A 99 11.37 8.24 -12.59
C LYS A 99 10.95 9.60 -12.02
N PRO A 100 11.86 10.40 -11.44
CA PRO A 100 11.49 11.73 -10.96
C PRO A 100 11.24 12.68 -12.13
N VAL A 101 10.35 13.66 -11.91
CA VAL A 101 10.28 14.84 -12.77
C VAL A 101 11.48 15.74 -12.46
N VAL A 102 12.36 15.92 -13.44
CA VAL A 102 13.57 16.73 -13.25
C VAL A 102 13.27 18.21 -13.49
N LYS A 103 13.75 19.06 -12.60
CA LYS A 103 13.75 20.53 -12.71
C LYS A 103 15.19 21.01 -12.77
N MET A 104 15.58 21.64 -13.87
CA MET A 104 16.90 22.26 -13.98
C MET A 104 16.91 23.62 -13.29
N SER A 105 18.09 24.09 -12.92
CA SER A 105 18.25 25.33 -12.13
C SER A 105 17.79 26.58 -12.89
N ASP A 106 17.88 26.57 -14.21
CA ASP A 106 17.43 27.60 -15.16
C ASP A 106 15.93 27.52 -15.52
N GLU A 107 15.23 26.46 -15.10
CA GLU A 107 13.79 26.30 -15.32
C GLU A 107 12.96 26.99 -14.22
N HIS A 108 11.77 27.46 -14.57
CA HIS A 108 10.81 28.01 -13.60
C HIS A 108 9.98 26.89 -12.96
N TYR A 109 9.74 27.01 -11.66
CA TYR A 109 8.86 26.10 -10.93
C TYR A 109 7.41 26.54 -11.05
N CYS A 110 6.76 26.21 -12.17
CA CYS A 110 5.38 26.61 -12.43
C CYS A 110 4.62 25.59 -13.30
N PRO A 111 3.28 25.70 -13.37
CA PRO A 111 2.47 24.87 -14.26
C PRO A 111 2.92 24.98 -15.73
N PRO A 112 2.78 23.91 -16.53
CA PRO A 112 2.08 22.65 -16.19
C PRO A 112 2.96 21.57 -15.57
N ARG A 113 4.29 21.76 -15.49
CA ARG A 113 5.23 20.71 -15.05
C ARG A 113 5.36 20.62 -13.52
N PHE A 114 5.20 21.73 -12.82
CA PHE A 114 5.43 21.80 -11.37
C PHE A 114 4.25 22.45 -10.63
N PRO A 115 3.98 22.02 -9.37
CA PRO A 115 4.56 20.84 -8.71
C PRO A 115 4.15 19.53 -9.39
N PRO A 116 4.90 18.42 -9.20
CA PRO A 116 4.54 17.13 -9.77
C PRO A 116 3.20 16.64 -9.22
N GLN A 117 2.47 15.85 -10.00
CA GLN A 117 1.19 15.25 -9.57
C GLN A 117 1.42 13.87 -8.98
N LEU A 118 0.52 13.47 -8.07
CA LEU A 118 0.49 12.12 -7.54
C LEU A 118 0.11 11.11 -8.64
N GLU A 119 0.91 10.06 -8.75
CA GLU A 119 0.71 8.97 -9.71
C GLU A 119 0.69 7.62 -9.01
N TYR A 120 -0.03 6.67 -9.60
CA TYR A 120 -0.08 5.29 -9.10
C TYR A 120 1.09 4.47 -9.67
N TYR A 121 1.84 3.83 -8.77
CA TYR A 121 2.92 2.91 -9.05
C TYR A 121 2.54 1.52 -8.58
N GLN A 122 2.46 0.56 -9.50
CA GLN A 122 2.19 -0.84 -9.15
C GLN A 122 3.36 -1.42 -8.36
N ILE A 123 3.06 -1.98 -7.18
CA ILE A 123 4.02 -2.70 -6.36
C ILE A 123 4.04 -4.17 -6.78
N TYR A 124 5.23 -4.76 -6.87
CA TYR A 124 5.42 -6.17 -7.22
C TYR A 124 6.19 -6.91 -6.12
N ARG A 125 5.79 -8.16 -5.88
CA ARG A 125 6.52 -9.14 -5.07
C ARG A 125 6.75 -10.39 -5.91
N GLY A 126 7.98 -10.56 -6.40
CA GLY A 126 8.26 -11.54 -7.44
C GLY A 126 7.39 -11.27 -8.68
N ASN A 127 6.62 -12.27 -9.11
CA ASN A 127 5.76 -12.16 -10.29
C ASN A 127 4.32 -11.73 -9.97
N SER A 128 4.02 -11.40 -8.71
CA SER A 128 2.66 -11.02 -8.27
C SER A 128 2.59 -9.53 -7.97
N THR A 129 1.45 -8.92 -8.28
CA THR A 129 1.09 -7.57 -7.83
C THR A 129 0.88 -7.57 -6.31
N ALA A 130 1.39 -6.56 -5.62
CA ALA A 130 1.43 -6.44 -4.16
C ALA A 130 0.82 -5.12 -3.64
N GLY A 131 -0.11 -4.55 -4.40
CA GLY A 131 -0.76 -3.27 -4.10
C GLY A 131 -0.27 -2.13 -4.99
N ASP A 132 -0.80 -0.93 -4.75
CA ASP A 132 -0.41 0.28 -5.48
C ASP A 132 0.10 1.34 -4.50
N LEU A 133 1.16 2.04 -4.88
CA LEU A 133 1.68 3.23 -4.21
C LEU A 133 1.17 4.48 -4.94
N LEU A 134 0.64 5.46 -4.22
CA LEU A 134 0.32 6.79 -4.74
C LEU A 134 1.37 7.78 -4.23
N ALA A 135 2.21 8.28 -5.12
CA ALA A 135 3.34 9.16 -4.78
C ALA A 135 3.68 10.11 -5.93
N ALA A 136 4.49 11.13 -5.64
CA ALA A 136 5.11 11.99 -6.64
C ALA A 136 6.60 12.16 -6.35
N PHE A 137 7.42 12.31 -7.38
CA PHE A 137 8.86 12.43 -7.23
C PHE A 137 9.40 13.54 -8.11
N GLU A 138 10.23 14.41 -7.55
CA GLU A 138 10.91 15.47 -8.29
C GLU A 138 12.38 15.56 -7.92
N LEU A 139 13.22 15.79 -8.93
CA LEU A 139 14.66 15.93 -8.80
C LEU A 139 15.04 17.36 -9.21
N LEU A 140 15.47 18.17 -8.24
CA LEU A 140 15.68 19.60 -8.39
C LEU A 140 17.17 19.90 -8.44
N GLN A 141 17.67 20.45 -9.54
CA GLN A 141 19.06 20.88 -9.64
C GLN A 141 19.28 22.09 -8.75
N ILE A 142 20.33 22.03 -7.93
CA ILE A 142 20.75 23.13 -7.07
C ILE A 142 21.66 24.04 -7.89
N GLY A 143 21.19 25.26 -8.12
CA GLY A 143 21.94 26.29 -8.84
C GLY A 143 22.97 27.01 -7.97
N PRO A 144 23.60 28.08 -8.50
CA PRO A 144 24.61 28.87 -7.77
C PRO A 144 24.08 29.53 -6.49
N GLY A 145 22.78 29.84 -6.40
CA GLY A 145 22.13 30.35 -5.19
C GLY A 145 21.88 29.29 -4.11
N GLY A 146 22.30 28.04 -4.35
CA GLY A 146 22.20 26.95 -3.40
C GLY A 146 20.74 26.57 -3.12
N LYS A 147 20.47 26.10 -1.89
CA LYS A 147 19.12 25.64 -1.50
C LYS A 147 18.07 26.76 -1.47
N SER A 148 18.49 28.03 -1.50
CA SER A 148 17.56 29.16 -1.50
C SER A 148 16.78 29.31 -2.81
N ASP A 149 17.28 28.71 -3.90
CA ASP A 149 16.61 28.68 -5.22
C ASP A 149 15.57 27.56 -5.33
N LEU A 150 15.49 26.66 -4.34
CA LEU A 150 14.55 25.56 -4.33
C LEU A 150 13.16 26.03 -3.87
N PRO A 151 12.07 25.41 -4.37
CA PRO A 151 10.73 25.70 -3.87
C PRO A 151 10.67 25.50 -2.36
N PRO A 152 9.96 26.36 -1.60
CA PRO A 152 9.89 26.23 -0.16
C PRO A 152 9.28 24.88 0.24
N ILE A 153 9.69 24.39 1.41
CA ILE A 153 9.10 23.21 2.05
C ILE A 153 8.33 23.70 3.27
N ASP A 154 7.08 23.25 3.40
CA ASP A 154 6.29 23.54 4.59
C ASP A 154 6.98 22.98 5.84
N GLY A 155 6.86 23.69 6.97
CA GLY A 155 7.45 23.23 8.23
C GLY A 155 6.89 21.88 8.69
N PRO A 156 7.60 21.17 9.58
CA PRO A 156 7.12 19.89 10.11
C PRO A 156 5.78 20.06 10.82
N THR A 157 4.87 19.11 10.61
CA THR A 157 3.50 19.16 11.15
C THR A 157 3.37 18.60 12.56
N ASP A 158 4.32 17.77 12.99
CA ASP A 158 4.33 17.15 14.30
C ASP A 158 5.72 17.36 14.92
N MET A 159 5.78 17.94 16.12
CA MET A 159 7.04 18.08 16.87
C MET A 159 7.19 16.98 17.92
N ASP A 160 6.09 16.33 18.32
CA ASP A 160 6.06 15.28 19.34
C ASP A 160 6.52 13.94 18.76
N ARG A 161 6.25 13.68 17.47
CA ARG A 161 6.73 12.48 16.73
C ARG A 161 8.05 12.70 15.97
N GLY A 162 8.69 13.86 16.16
CA GLY A 162 9.86 14.29 15.39
C GLY A 162 9.45 15.01 14.08
N PRO A 163 10.38 15.71 13.40
CA PRO A 163 10.04 16.66 12.33
C PRO A 163 9.60 15.94 11.04
N ILE A 164 8.34 15.49 11.03
CA ILE A 164 7.72 14.88 9.85
C ILE A 164 7.23 16.01 8.96
N LEU A 165 7.80 16.08 7.76
CA LEU A 165 7.38 17.00 6.72
C LEU A 165 6.22 16.37 5.97
N PRO A 166 5.07 17.03 5.86
CA PRO A 166 3.95 16.43 5.19
C PRO A 166 4.02 16.70 3.67
N VAL A 167 3.26 15.98 2.85
CA VAL A 167 3.20 16.30 1.40
C VAL A 167 2.61 17.71 1.23
N PRO A 168 3.18 18.60 0.40
CA PRO A 168 2.65 19.96 0.23
C PRO A 168 1.20 19.99 -0.28
N LEU A 169 0.43 21.00 0.14
CA LEU A 169 -0.99 21.14 -0.23
C LEU A 169 -1.23 21.18 -1.75
N GLY A 170 -0.28 21.70 -2.53
CA GLY A 170 -0.38 21.74 -3.99
C GLY A 170 -0.26 20.38 -4.68
N ILE A 171 0.23 19.35 -3.97
CA ILE A 171 0.39 17.97 -4.45
C ILE A 171 -0.70 17.06 -3.86
N ARG A 172 -1.16 17.34 -2.64
CA ARG A 172 -2.22 16.56 -1.99
C ARG A 172 -3.52 16.54 -2.81
N PRO A 173 -4.29 15.45 -2.76
CA PRO A 173 -5.63 15.42 -3.32
C PRO A 173 -6.56 16.44 -2.65
N VAL A 174 -7.41 17.09 -3.43
CA VAL A 174 -8.47 17.95 -2.91
C VAL A 174 -9.59 17.08 -2.32
N LEU A 175 -9.79 17.16 -1.00
CA LEU A 175 -10.78 16.36 -0.31
C LEU A 175 -12.18 16.98 -0.39
N SER A 176 -13.19 16.14 -0.65
CA SER A 176 -14.61 16.49 -0.55
C SER A 176 -15.29 15.59 0.48
N LYS A 177 -16.21 16.16 1.26
CA LYS A 177 -16.93 15.39 2.30
C LYS A 177 -18.00 14.53 1.66
N TYR A 178 -17.85 13.21 1.78
CA TYR A 178 -18.87 12.23 1.43
C TYR A 178 -19.29 11.46 2.68
N ARG A 179 -20.58 11.10 2.79
CA ARG A 179 -21.10 10.27 3.88
C ARG A 179 -21.31 8.85 3.38
N VAL A 180 -20.65 7.89 4.03
CA VAL A 180 -20.89 6.45 3.82
C VAL A 180 -21.71 5.93 5.00
N GLU A 181 -22.89 5.38 4.73
CA GLU A 181 -23.80 4.84 5.76
C GLU A 181 -24.05 3.34 5.52
N VAL A 182 -23.87 2.56 6.58
CA VAL A 182 -24.17 1.13 6.64
C VAL A 182 -25.08 0.91 7.85
N ASP A 183 -26.22 0.22 7.68
CA ASP A 183 -27.21 0.02 8.75
C ASP A 183 -27.38 -1.46 9.08
N ARG A 184 -27.62 -2.31 8.06
CA ARG A 184 -27.90 -3.74 8.25
C ARG A 184 -27.02 -4.61 7.39
N PRO A 185 -25.73 -4.75 7.74
CA PRO A 185 -24.79 -5.48 6.92
C PRO A 185 -25.06 -7.00 6.94
N ARG A 186 -24.77 -7.62 5.81
CA ARG A 186 -24.71 -9.07 5.58
C ARG A 186 -23.45 -9.39 4.80
N VAL A 187 -22.89 -10.57 5.01
CA VAL A 187 -21.76 -11.09 4.24
C VAL A 187 -22.24 -12.24 3.36
N ASP A 188 -21.90 -12.15 2.07
CA ASP A 188 -22.17 -13.16 1.07
C ASP A 188 -20.82 -13.75 0.62
N ILE A 189 -20.65 -15.06 0.78
CA ILE A 189 -19.45 -15.80 0.38
C ILE A 189 -19.80 -16.70 -0.80
N GLU A 190 -18.99 -16.69 -1.85
CA GLU A 190 -19.22 -17.49 -3.06
C GLU A 190 -17.90 -18.07 -3.59
N CYS A 191 -17.93 -19.33 -4.04
CA CYS A 191 -16.85 -20.00 -4.74
C CYS A 191 -17.43 -21.01 -5.73
N ALA A 192 -16.89 -21.02 -6.96
CA ALA A 192 -17.29 -21.93 -8.03
C ALA A 192 -18.81 -21.97 -8.29
N GLY A 193 -19.50 -20.84 -8.15
CA GLY A 193 -20.95 -20.72 -8.37
C GLY A 193 -21.82 -21.21 -7.20
N LYS A 194 -21.22 -21.71 -6.11
CA LYS A 194 -21.91 -22.06 -4.87
C LYS A 194 -21.56 -21.05 -3.78
N GLY A 195 -22.46 -20.84 -2.82
CA GLY A 195 -22.21 -19.82 -1.81
C GLY A 195 -23.17 -19.86 -0.63
N VAL A 196 -22.88 -19.02 0.34
CA VAL A 196 -23.65 -18.90 1.57
C VAL A 196 -23.75 -17.44 2.01
N GLN A 197 -24.86 -17.11 2.66
CA GLN A 197 -25.12 -15.78 3.20
C GLN A 197 -25.13 -15.81 4.72
N SER A 198 -24.51 -14.84 5.37
CA SER A 198 -24.56 -14.65 6.81
C SER A 198 -25.97 -14.26 7.28
N ALA A 199 -26.19 -14.29 8.59
CA ALA A 199 -27.35 -13.60 9.16
C ALA A 199 -27.20 -12.07 8.98
N LEU A 200 -28.34 -11.37 8.96
CA LEU A 200 -28.37 -9.90 8.99
C LEU A 200 -27.94 -9.41 10.37
N ILE A 201 -27.04 -8.45 10.40
CA ILE A 201 -26.78 -7.67 11.61
C ILE A 201 -27.88 -6.61 11.71
N GLN A 202 -28.78 -6.76 12.68
CA GLN A 202 -29.95 -5.87 12.82
C GLN A 202 -29.59 -4.48 13.36
N ASN A 203 -28.57 -4.39 14.20
CA ASN A 203 -28.08 -3.14 14.76
C ASN A 203 -26.58 -3.24 15.03
N TYR A 204 -25.78 -2.87 14.05
CA TYR A 204 -24.32 -2.98 14.13
C TYR A 204 -23.72 -2.11 15.26
N LYS A 205 -24.37 -0.99 15.61
CA LYS A 205 -23.94 -0.10 16.70
C LYS A 205 -24.09 -0.75 18.08
N LYS A 206 -25.11 -1.61 18.23
CA LYS A 206 -25.37 -2.33 19.50
C LYS A 206 -24.63 -3.66 19.56
N ASN A 207 -24.60 -4.40 18.46
CA ASN A 207 -23.91 -5.69 18.35
C ASN A 207 -23.43 -5.91 16.91
N PRO A 208 -22.13 -5.75 16.62
CA PRO A 208 -21.57 -5.93 15.29
C PRO A 208 -21.31 -7.40 14.91
N ASN A 209 -21.78 -8.38 15.70
CA ASN A 209 -21.55 -9.80 15.43
C ASN A 209 -22.71 -10.48 14.70
N PHE A 210 -22.41 -11.49 13.89
CA PHE A 210 -23.42 -12.38 13.31
C PHE A 210 -24.01 -13.28 14.40
N SER A 211 -25.34 -13.45 14.38
CA SER A 211 -26.03 -14.39 15.29
C SER A 211 -25.70 -15.86 14.99
N THR A 212 -25.25 -16.17 13.78
CA THR A 212 -24.83 -17.50 13.35
C THR A 212 -23.33 -17.45 13.04
N LEU A 213 -22.53 -18.10 13.89
CA LEU A 213 -21.06 -18.01 13.82
C LEU A 213 -20.45 -18.87 12.71
N VAL A 214 -21.07 -20.00 12.36
CA VAL A 214 -20.55 -20.93 11.37
C VAL A 214 -21.63 -21.29 10.37
N LYS A 215 -21.31 -21.14 9.08
CA LYS A 215 -22.05 -21.71 7.96
C LYS A 215 -21.07 -22.33 6.97
N TRP A 216 -21.53 -23.32 6.22
CA TRP A 216 -20.73 -24.03 5.23
C TRP A 216 -21.55 -24.31 3.98
N PHE A 217 -20.86 -24.60 2.88
CA PHE A 217 -21.42 -25.11 1.63
C PHE A 217 -20.40 -26.06 1.00
N GLU A 218 -20.88 -27.08 0.28
CA GLU A 218 -20.04 -28.02 -0.44
C GLU A 218 -19.74 -27.51 -1.85
N VAL A 219 -18.49 -27.60 -2.29
CA VAL A 219 -18.04 -27.14 -3.61
C VAL A 219 -17.11 -28.16 -4.25
N ASP A 220 -17.31 -28.37 -5.55
CA ASP A 220 -16.48 -29.25 -6.36
C ASP A 220 -15.32 -28.43 -6.94
N LEU A 221 -14.09 -28.77 -6.58
CA LEU A 221 -12.88 -28.06 -6.98
C LEU A 221 -11.94 -29.00 -7.76
N PRO A 222 -11.15 -28.48 -8.72
CA PRO A 222 -10.12 -29.28 -9.37
C PRO A 222 -9.14 -29.91 -8.36
N GLU A 223 -8.64 -31.13 -8.64
CA GLU A 223 -7.58 -31.75 -7.82
C GLU A 223 -6.31 -30.89 -7.80
N ASN A 224 -6.00 -30.24 -8.92
CA ASN A 224 -4.90 -29.29 -8.99
C ASN A 224 -5.28 -27.97 -8.29
N GLU A 225 -4.75 -27.77 -7.09
CA GLU A 225 -4.96 -26.57 -6.26
C GLU A 225 -4.53 -25.24 -6.95
N LEU A 226 -3.75 -25.27 -8.05
CA LEU A 226 -3.45 -24.05 -8.82
C LEU A 226 -4.66 -23.56 -9.64
N LEU A 227 -5.59 -24.47 -9.94
CA LEU A 227 -6.75 -24.21 -10.80
C LEU A 227 -8.02 -23.92 -10.00
N HIS A 228 -7.90 -23.81 -8.67
CA HIS A 228 -9.03 -23.46 -7.83
C HIS A 228 -9.55 -22.06 -8.19
N PRO A 229 -10.87 -21.89 -8.40
CA PRO A 229 -11.46 -20.58 -8.58
C PRO A 229 -11.30 -19.73 -7.31
N PRO A 230 -11.37 -18.39 -7.43
CA PRO A 230 -11.30 -17.50 -6.28
C PRO A 230 -12.52 -17.68 -5.35
N LEU A 231 -12.33 -17.33 -4.08
CA LEU A 231 -13.40 -17.18 -3.10
C LEU A 231 -13.75 -15.71 -2.97
N ASN A 232 -14.97 -15.35 -3.34
CA ASN A 232 -15.49 -13.99 -3.30
C ASN A 232 -16.23 -13.75 -2.00
N ILE A 233 -15.87 -12.67 -1.31
CA ILE A 233 -16.50 -12.22 -0.06
C ILE A 233 -17.09 -10.83 -0.33
N ARG A 234 -18.39 -10.68 -0.15
CA ARG A 234 -19.10 -9.41 -0.37
C ARG A 234 -19.83 -8.99 0.89
N VAL A 235 -19.69 -7.72 1.26
CA VAL A 235 -20.49 -7.10 2.31
C VAL A 235 -21.58 -6.26 1.65
N VAL A 236 -22.83 -6.54 1.98
CA VAL A 236 -24.00 -5.79 1.47
C VAL A 236 -24.78 -5.17 2.62
N ASP A 237 -25.25 -3.95 2.43
CA ASP A 237 -26.17 -3.25 3.34
C ASP A 237 -27.61 -3.51 2.91
N CYS A 238 -28.38 -4.15 3.80
CA CYS A 238 -29.76 -4.55 3.54
C CYS A 238 -30.74 -3.47 3.97
N ARG A 239 -31.26 -2.71 3.02
CA ARG A 239 -32.15 -1.56 3.24
C ARG A 239 -33.62 -1.96 3.18
N ALA A 240 -34.49 -1.02 3.53
CA ALA A 240 -35.94 -1.19 3.43
C ALA A 240 -36.37 -1.60 2.01
N PHE A 241 -37.50 -2.31 1.93
CA PHE A 241 -38.12 -2.77 0.68
C PHE A 241 -37.24 -3.71 -0.17
N GLY A 242 -36.40 -4.53 0.49
CA GLY A 242 -35.58 -5.54 -0.20
C GLY A 242 -34.46 -4.95 -1.06
N ARG A 243 -34.10 -3.68 -0.86
CA ARG A 243 -32.97 -3.06 -1.55
C ARG A 243 -31.65 -3.46 -0.90
N TYR A 244 -30.64 -3.73 -1.71
CA TYR A 244 -29.30 -4.04 -1.26
C TYR A 244 -28.31 -3.06 -1.87
N THR A 245 -27.36 -2.57 -1.06
CA THR A 245 -26.23 -1.76 -1.55
C THR A 245 -24.94 -2.51 -1.25
N LEU A 246 -24.08 -2.71 -2.25
CA LEU A 246 -22.76 -3.27 -2.02
C LEU A 246 -21.94 -2.27 -1.20
N VAL A 247 -21.45 -2.72 -0.04
CA VAL A 247 -20.58 -1.92 0.85
C VAL A 247 -19.12 -2.15 0.51
N GLY A 248 -18.75 -3.41 0.25
CA GLY A 248 -17.39 -3.79 -0.08
C GLY A 248 -17.32 -5.21 -0.61
N SER A 249 -16.21 -5.52 -1.28
CA SER A 249 -15.94 -6.85 -1.81
C SER A 249 -14.46 -7.16 -1.71
N HIS A 250 -14.13 -8.43 -1.50
CA HIS A 250 -12.77 -8.95 -1.52
C HIS A 250 -12.77 -10.30 -2.22
N ALA A 251 -11.70 -10.60 -2.96
CA ALA A 251 -11.51 -11.88 -3.64
C ALA A 251 -10.23 -12.54 -3.15
N VAL A 252 -10.37 -13.72 -2.56
CA VAL A 252 -9.23 -14.57 -2.21
C VAL A 252 -8.84 -15.34 -3.46
N SER A 253 -7.73 -14.93 -4.08
CA SER A 253 -7.26 -15.48 -5.36
C SER A 253 -6.71 -16.90 -5.28
N SER A 254 -6.31 -17.36 -4.08
CA SER A 254 -5.78 -18.70 -3.86
C SER A 254 -6.29 -19.30 -2.55
N LEU A 255 -6.99 -20.43 -2.64
CA LEU A 255 -7.51 -21.16 -1.49
C LEU A 255 -6.43 -21.95 -0.73
N ARG A 256 -5.24 -22.12 -1.31
CA ARG A 256 -4.17 -23.00 -0.82
C ARG A 256 -3.79 -22.78 0.64
N ARG A 257 -3.77 -21.52 1.08
CA ARG A 257 -3.42 -21.14 2.46
C ARG A 257 -4.50 -21.51 3.48
N PHE A 258 -5.71 -21.79 3.01
CA PHE A 258 -6.89 -22.06 3.84
C PHE A 258 -7.30 -23.55 3.81
N ILE A 259 -6.59 -24.39 3.04
CA ILE A 259 -6.83 -25.82 3.00
C ILE A 259 -6.33 -26.44 4.31
N TYR A 260 -7.26 -26.96 5.11
CA TYR A 260 -6.92 -27.77 6.27
C TYR A 260 -6.37 -29.13 5.81
N ARG A 261 -5.13 -29.42 6.18
CA ARG A 261 -4.51 -30.74 6.01
C ARG A 261 -4.41 -31.41 7.37
N PRO A 262 -5.14 -32.51 7.63
CA PRO A 262 -5.05 -33.20 8.90
C PRO A 262 -3.62 -33.71 9.12
N PRO A 263 -3.09 -33.66 10.35
CA PRO A 263 -1.76 -34.18 10.64
C PRO A 263 -1.66 -35.67 10.34
N ASP A 264 -0.53 -36.08 9.76
CA ASP A 264 -0.28 -37.45 9.34
C ASP A 264 -0.18 -38.39 10.55
N LYS A 265 -1.20 -39.21 10.77
CA LYS A 265 -1.26 -40.19 11.88
C LYS A 265 -0.15 -41.25 11.82
N LYS A 266 0.60 -41.35 10.72
CA LYS A 266 1.68 -42.33 10.52
C LYS A 266 3.08 -41.85 10.93
N ALA A 267 3.25 -40.55 11.26
CA ALA A 267 4.56 -40.01 11.62
C ALA A 267 4.98 -40.27 13.09
N GLN A 268 4.08 -40.78 13.95
CA GLN A 268 4.38 -41.03 15.37
C GLN A 268 4.89 -42.44 15.71
N HIS A 269 5.01 -43.35 14.73
CA HIS A 269 5.34 -44.76 15.01
C HIS A 269 6.82 -45.15 14.92
N TRP A 270 7.76 -44.21 14.71
CA TRP A 270 9.18 -44.56 14.57
C TRP A 270 10.14 -44.24 15.73
N ASN A 271 9.65 -43.76 16.89
CA ASN A 271 10.50 -43.48 18.05
C ASN A 271 10.19 -44.32 19.30
N MET A 272 9.74 -45.56 19.14
CA MET A 272 9.72 -46.54 20.24
C MET A 272 9.91 -47.95 19.68
N THR A 273 11.16 -48.36 19.45
CA THR A 273 11.66 -49.73 19.65
C THR A 273 13.16 -49.78 19.35
N GLY A 274 13.95 -50.19 20.35
CA GLY A 274 15.29 -50.77 20.17
C GLY A 274 16.46 -49.85 20.48
#